data_AF-A0A3Q0DWU4-F1
#
_entry.id   AF-A0A3Q0DWU4-F1
#
_cell.length_a   1.000
_cell.length_b   1.000
_cell.length_c   1.000
_cell.angle_alpha   90.00
_cell.angle_beta   90.00
_cell.angle_gamma   90.00
#
_symmetry.space_group_name_H-M   'P 1'
#
loop_
_entity.id
_entity.type
_entity.pdbx_description
1 polymer ?
#
loop_
_entity_poly.entity_id
_entity_poly.type
_entity_poly.pdbx_seq_one_letter_code
_entity_poly.pdbx_strand_id
1 'polypeptide(L)'
;MTTVTVTTEIPPRSKIEDNSALYESTSAHIIEETEYVKKIRTTLEKIRNQMFKDEVGHSSTNHNRDEKHCGNSQNRSDSEMDPSSCSLDLLMEKMKGKDLQFLEMNKENQMLKIKLEASREAGAEALRNVAQRLFEHYRTQSEEERKKHQDSKHLLQVNKLEKEQALKQHVENLNQVAEKLEEKHRQITELENLVRRMEEEKRTLLGKKLALEDRLLQLKSGATCAKSCQDLQMEISILQEQISHLQFVIHSQHQNLRSVIQEMEGLKNNLKEQDKRIENLKEKVNVLEAQNKELKMKVALRSEAPATMVSRAVSTSELKTEGISPYLMLIRLRK
;
A
#
# COMPACT_ATOMS: atom_id res chain seq x y z
N MET A 1 10.82 42.24 12.39
CA MET A 1 10.09 41.89 11.16
C MET A 1 11.03 41.04 10.33
N THR A 2 10.98 39.72 10.49
CA THR A 2 11.87 38.79 9.78
C THR A 2 10.99 37.77 9.09
N THR A 3 10.83 37.94 7.78
CA THR A 3 10.04 37.08 6.91
C THR A 3 10.90 35.90 6.44
N VAL A 4 10.57 34.70 6.92
CA VAL A 4 11.15 33.43 6.45
C VAL A 4 10.15 32.79 5.48
N THR A 5 10.44 32.84 4.19
CA THR A 5 9.74 32.08 3.15
C THR A 5 10.38 30.70 3.02
N VAL A 6 9.62 29.67 3.38
CA VAL A 6 9.97 28.26 3.18
C VAL A 6 9.44 27.83 1.81
N THR A 7 10.32 27.67 0.83
CA THR A 7 10.01 27.00 -0.44
C THR A 7 10.44 25.54 -0.36
N THR A 8 9.46 24.66 -0.41
CA THR A 8 9.58 23.20 -0.40
C THR A 8 10.12 22.73 -1.74
N GLU A 9 11.38 22.29 -1.78
CA GLU A 9 11.92 21.58 -2.95
C GLU A 9 11.44 20.13 -2.96
N ILE A 10 10.69 19.79 -4.00
CA ILE A 10 10.26 18.42 -4.32
C ILE A 10 11.38 17.80 -5.16
N PRO A 11 11.99 16.67 -4.74
CA PRO A 11 13.00 16.03 -5.57
C PRO A 11 12.34 15.31 -6.75
N PRO A 12 12.92 15.36 -7.97
CA PRO A 12 12.41 14.60 -9.10
C PRO A 12 12.65 13.11 -8.86
N ARG A 13 11.54 12.37 -8.80
CA ARG A 13 11.47 10.92 -8.74
C ARG A 13 12.34 10.32 -9.84
N SER A 14 13.45 9.70 -9.45
CA SER A 14 14.31 8.90 -10.32
C SER A 14 13.46 7.85 -11.03
N LYS A 15 13.54 7.86 -12.36
CA LYS A 15 13.02 6.81 -13.23
C LYS A 15 13.80 5.54 -12.92
N ILE A 16 13.22 4.67 -12.11
CA ILE A 16 13.60 3.27 -12.09
C ILE A 16 12.95 2.67 -13.33
N GLU A 17 13.79 2.30 -14.30
CA GLU A 17 13.41 1.47 -15.43
C GLU A 17 12.84 0.16 -14.87
N ASP A 18 11.52 0.08 -14.84
CA ASP A 18 10.81 -1.19 -14.73
C ASP A 18 11.13 -2.01 -15.99
N ASN A 19 12.15 -2.86 -15.88
CA ASN A 19 12.42 -3.96 -16.80
C ASN A 19 11.35 -5.07 -16.68
N SER A 20 10.06 -4.71 -16.54
CA SER A 20 8.93 -5.63 -16.52
C SER A 20 8.26 -5.81 -17.90
N ALA A 21 8.84 -5.24 -18.97
CA ALA A 21 8.28 -5.33 -20.32
C ALA A 21 8.70 -6.57 -21.12
N LEU A 22 9.25 -7.63 -20.50
CA LEU A 22 9.82 -8.77 -21.25
C LEU A 22 8.92 -10.00 -21.40
N TYR A 23 7.66 -9.98 -20.93
CA TYR A 23 6.75 -11.10 -21.18
C TYR A 23 5.28 -10.70 -21.28
N GLU A 24 5.00 -9.56 -21.92
CA GLU A 24 3.71 -9.41 -22.59
C GLU A 24 3.85 -10.04 -23.97
N SER A 25 3.66 -11.37 -24.02
CA SER A 25 3.55 -12.07 -25.30
C SER A 25 2.31 -11.54 -26.03
N THR A 26 2.53 -10.63 -26.97
CA THR A 26 1.49 -10.09 -27.85
C THR A 26 0.68 -11.24 -28.45
N SER A 27 -0.64 -11.07 -28.57
CA SER A 27 -1.54 -12.08 -29.15
C SER A 27 -1.01 -12.70 -30.46
N ALA A 28 -0.33 -11.91 -31.29
CA ALA A 28 0.35 -12.37 -32.50
C ALA A 28 1.43 -13.45 -32.25
N HIS A 29 2.23 -13.30 -31.20
CA HIS A 29 3.28 -14.25 -30.82
C HIS A 29 2.68 -15.59 -30.36
N ILE A 30 1.59 -15.56 -29.60
CA ILE A 30 0.88 -16.78 -29.18
C ILE A 30 0.30 -17.49 -30.42
N ILE A 31 -0.25 -16.75 -31.38
CA ILE A 31 -0.76 -17.33 -32.64
C ILE A 31 0.37 -17.99 -33.43
N GLU A 32 1.51 -17.33 -33.57
CA GLU A 32 2.67 -17.86 -34.29
C GLU A 32 3.21 -19.15 -33.63
N GLU A 33 3.38 -19.15 -32.31
CA GLU A 33 3.78 -20.33 -31.54
C GLU A 33 2.77 -21.48 -31.70
N THR A 34 1.47 -21.20 -31.71
CA THR A 34 0.45 -22.24 -31.92
C THR A 34 0.47 -22.82 -33.34
N GLU A 35 0.78 -22.01 -34.37
CA GLU A 35 0.96 -22.49 -35.74
C GLU A 35 2.25 -23.32 -35.88
N TYR A 36 3.34 -22.91 -35.22
CA TYR A 36 4.57 -23.68 -35.16
C TYR A 36 4.36 -25.06 -34.52
N VAL A 37 3.63 -25.11 -33.39
CA VAL A 37 3.25 -26.36 -32.71
C VAL A 37 2.36 -27.24 -33.61
N LYS A 38 1.43 -26.68 -34.39
CA LYS A 38 0.64 -27.46 -35.37
C LYS A 38 1.54 -28.05 -36.46
N LYS A 39 2.52 -27.29 -36.95
CA LYS A 39 3.48 -27.76 -37.98
C LYS A 39 4.36 -28.89 -37.45
N ILE A 40 4.82 -28.81 -36.20
CA ILE A 40 5.53 -29.92 -35.54
C ILE A 40 4.63 -31.14 -35.43
N ARG A 41 3.39 -30.97 -34.94
CA ARG A 41 2.44 -32.09 -34.77
C ARG A 41 2.14 -32.81 -36.07
N THR A 42 1.91 -32.08 -37.16
CA THR A 42 1.67 -32.67 -38.48
C THR A 42 2.91 -33.39 -39.02
N THR A 43 4.11 -32.90 -38.71
CA THR A 43 5.37 -33.56 -39.10
C THR A 43 5.59 -34.84 -38.30
N LEU A 44 5.37 -34.81 -36.98
CA LEU A 44 5.41 -36.00 -36.13
C LEU A 44 4.35 -37.04 -36.53
N GLU A 45 3.15 -36.60 -36.92
CA GLU A 45 2.09 -37.48 -37.40
C GLU A 45 2.44 -38.12 -38.75
N LYS A 46 3.15 -37.41 -39.64
CA LYS A 46 3.69 -38.00 -40.88
C LYS A 46 4.76 -39.04 -40.59
N ILE A 47 5.69 -38.75 -39.66
CA ILE A 47 6.73 -39.70 -39.24
C ILE A 47 6.09 -40.94 -38.62
N ARG A 48 5.10 -40.78 -37.73
CA ARG A 48 4.32 -41.89 -37.16
C ARG A 48 3.63 -42.70 -38.26
N ASN A 49 2.93 -42.06 -39.18
CA ASN A 49 2.28 -42.77 -40.28
C ASN A 49 3.27 -43.48 -41.21
N GLN A 50 4.51 -42.99 -41.34
CA GLN A 50 5.55 -43.65 -42.12
C GLN A 50 6.14 -44.86 -41.38
N MET A 51 6.31 -44.77 -40.05
CA MET A 51 6.83 -45.89 -39.25
C MET A 51 5.79 -47.00 -39.00
N PHE A 52 4.48 -46.67 -39.00
CA PHE A 52 3.43 -47.63 -38.62
C PHE A 52 2.51 -48.07 -39.77
N LYS A 53 2.73 -47.61 -41.02
CA LYS A 53 1.98 -48.11 -42.19
C LYS A 53 2.52 -49.42 -42.78
N ASP A 54 3.73 -49.85 -42.42
CA ASP A 54 4.32 -51.10 -42.92
C ASP A 54 4.16 -52.30 -41.96
N GLU A 55 3.55 -52.14 -40.78
CA GLU A 55 3.46 -53.21 -39.77
C GLU A 55 2.07 -53.82 -39.54
N VAL A 56 1.02 -53.41 -40.27
CA VAL A 56 -0.31 -54.03 -40.13
C VAL A 56 -0.84 -54.52 -41.48
N GLY A 57 -0.35 -55.70 -41.87
CA GLY A 57 -1.20 -56.72 -42.47
C GLY A 57 -0.91 -57.12 -43.91
N HIS A 58 0.10 -57.96 -44.15
CA HIS A 58 0.08 -58.94 -45.24
C HIS A 58 0.85 -60.21 -44.87
N SER A 59 0.13 -61.18 -44.27
CA SER A 59 0.48 -62.59 -44.36
C SER A 59 -0.62 -63.31 -45.13
N SER A 60 -0.21 -63.92 -46.25
CA SER A 60 -0.85 -65.01 -47.01
C SER A 60 -2.27 -64.83 -47.57
N THR A 61 -2.39 -64.81 -48.90
CA THR A 61 -3.20 -65.79 -49.67
C THR A 61 -2.81 -65.74 -51.15
N ASN A 62 -2.26 -66.86 -51.64
CA ASN A 62 -1.91 -67.14 -53.03
C ASN A 62 -3.16 -67.40 -53.89
N HIS A 63 -3.15 -67.04 -55.19
CA HIS A 63 -3.29 -68.00 -56.29
C HIS A 63 -3.25 -67.37 -57.71
N ASN A 64 -2.30 -67.87 -58.53
CA ASN A 64 -2.39 -68.25 -59.97
C ASN A 64 -2.71 -67.17 -61.02
N ARG A 65 -2.09 -67.11 -62.21
CA ARG A 65 -1.24 -68.00 -63.03
C ARG A 65 -0.52 -67.14 -64.10
N ASP A 66 0.60 -67.66 -64.60
CA ASP A 66 1.30 -67.41 -65.90
C ASP A 66 2.81 -67.50 -65.59
N GLU A 67 3.50 -68.65 -65.60
CA GLU A 67 3.63 -69.74 -66.60
C GLU A 67 4.28 -69.31 -67.93
N LYS A 68 5.63 -69.35 -67.94
CA LYS A 68 6.63 -69.52 -69.05
C LYS A 68 7.84 -68.63 -68.74
N HIS A 69 9.10 -69.08 -68.64
CA HIS A 69 9.78 -70.16 -69.36
C HIS A 69 11.09 -70.50 -68.60
N CYS A 70 11.35 -71.78 -68.36
CA CYS A 70 12.67 -72.32 -68.01
C CYS A 70 13.31 -73.01 -69.23
N GLY A 71 14.65 -73.11 -69.21
CA GLY A 71 15.50 -73.97 -70.06
C GLY A 71 16.54 -73.15 -70.83
N ASN A 72 17.84 -73.42 -70.85
CA ASN A 72 18.71 -74.54 -70.44
C ASN A 72 20.11 -73.92 -70.20
N SER A 73 20.95 -74.34 -69.26
CA SER A 73 21.74 -75.59 -69.20
C SER A 73 22.64 -75.86 -70.42
N GLN A 74 23.95 -76.01 -70.13
CA GLN A 74 25.02 -76.67 -70.88
C GLN A 74 25.81 -75.89 -71.95
N ASN A 75 27.04 -75.51 -71.59
CA ASN A 75 28.28 -76.26 -71.90
C ASN A 75 29.44 -75.49 -71.24
N ARG A 76 30.13 -76.01 -70.22
CA ARG A 76 31.10 -77.12 -70.26
C ARG A 76 31.99 -77.06 -71.49
N SER A 77 33.16 -76.45 -71.34
CA SER A 77 34.41 -77.04 -71.81
C SER A 77 35.54 -76.51 -70.94
N ASP A 78 36.25 -77.48 -70.39
CA ASP A 78 37.30 -77.37 -69.40
C ASP A 78 38.53 -76.66 -69.99
N SER A 79 39.16 -75.80 -69.18
CA SER A 79 40.56 -75.42 -69.32
C SER A 79 41.12 -75.39 -67.91
N GLU A 80 41.70 -76.52 -67.53
CA GLU A 80 42.53 -76.70 -66.34
C GLU A 80 43.53 -75.56 -66.16
N MET A 81 43.52 -74.92 -64.98
CA MET A 81 44.69 -74.50 -64.20
C MET A 81 44.22 -73.76 -62.93
N ASP A 82 44.19 -74.49 -61.83
CA ASP A 82 44.62 -74.20 -60.45
C ASP A 82 44.75 -72.77 -59.85
N PRO A 83 44.70 -72.66 -58.51
CA PRO A 83 43.82 -71.74 -57.78
C PRO A 83 44.52 -70.43 -57.42
N SER A 84 43.92 -69.31 -57.83
CA SER A 84 44.51 -67.99 -57.62
C SER A 84 44.25 -67.45 -56.20
N SER A 85 45.32 -67.41 -55.40
CA SER A 85 45.47 -66.67 -54.14
C SER A 85 44.97 -65.21 -54.19
N CYS A 86 44.93 -64.59 -55.38
CA CYS A 86 44.56 -63.19 -55.56
C CYS A 86 43.08 -62.88 -55.25
N SER A 87 42.17 -63.86 -55.33
CA SER A 87 40.74 -63.64 -55.00
C SER A 87 40.49 -63.64 -53.49
N LEU A 88 41.19 -64.52 -52.77
CA LEU A 88 41.12 -64.62 -51.31
C LEU A 88 41.77 -63.41 -50.64
N ASP A 89 42.92 -62.95 -51.15
CA ASP A 89 43.62 -61.77 -50.63
C ASP A 89 42.79 -60.48 -50.78
N LEU A 90 42.10 -60.29 -51.91
CA LEU A 90 41.22 -59.15 -52.14
C LEU A 90 40.01 -59.14 -51.18
N LEU A 91 39.47 -60.31 -50.85
CA LEU A 91 38.39 -60.44 -49.86
C LEU A 91 38.90 -60.14 -48.44
N MET A 92 40.10 -60.59 -48.10
CA MET A 92 40.72 -60.36 -46.79
C MET A 92 41.02 -58.87 -46.57
N GLU A 93 41.50 -58.15 -47.57
CA GLU A 93 41.68 -56.68 -47.49
C GLU A 93 40.36 -55.92 -47.37
N LYS A 94 39.32 -56.34 -48.11
CA LYS A 94 37.97 -55.77 -47.94
C LYS A 94 37.41 -56.03 -46.54
N MET A 95 37.70 -57.18 -45.94
CA MET A 95 37.30 -57.51 -44.57
C MET A 95 38.01 -56.60 -43.56
N LYS A 96 39.35 -56.46 -43.65
CA LYS A 96 40.13 -55.55 -42.81
C LYS A 96 39.67 -54.09 -42.93
N GLY A 97 39.36 -53.63 -44.13
CA GLY A 97 38.82 -52.29 -44.35
C GLY A 97 37.46 -52.07 -43.68
N LYS A 98 36.57 -53.07 -43.74
CA LYS A 98 35.29 -53.05 -43.02
C LYS A 98 35.47 -53.10 -41.51
N ASP A 99 36.42 -53.89 -40.99
CA ASP A 99 36.72 -53.95 -39.56
C ASP A 99 37.25 -52.62 -39.03
N LEU A 100 38.10 -51.94 -39.81
CA LEU A 100 38.58 -50.60 -39.47
C LEU A 100 37.44 -49.58 -39.47
N GLN A 101 36.53 -49.65 -40.45
CA GLN A 101 35.34 -48.81 -40.50
C GLN A 101 34.40 -49.07 -39.31
N PHE A 102 34.22 -50.32 -38.90
CA PHE A 102 33.44 -50.69 -37.73
C PHE A 102 34.06 -50.15 -36.44
N LEU A 103 35.39 -50.21 -36.31
CA LEU A 103 36.11 -49.67 -35.17
C LEU A 103 35.93 -48.14 -35.06
N GLU A 104 35.99 -47.42 -36.18
CA GLU A 104 35.79 -45.97 -36.20
C GLU A 104 34.33 -45.60 -35.88
N MET A 105 33.36 -46.32 -36.46
CA MET A 105 31.94 -46.16 -36.14
C MET A 105 31.64 -46.46 -34.66
N ASN A 106 32.34 -47.41 -34.04
CA ASN A 106 32.20 -47.72 -32.62
C ASN A 106 32.74 -46.57 -31.74
N LYS A 107 33.88 -45.96 -32.10
CA LYS A 107 34.41 -44.77 -31.41
C LYS A 107 33.46 -43.58 -31.55
N GLU A 108 32.92 -43.36 -32.74
CA GLU A 108 31.93 -42.30 -32.98
C GLU A 108 30.67 -42.51 -32.12
N ASN A 109 30.13 -43.72 -32.06
CA ASN A 109 28.99 -44.04 -31.21
C ASN A 109 29.28 -43.80 -29.71
N GLN A 110 30.48 -44.15 -29.24
CA GLN A 110 30.90 -43.85 -27.86
C GLN A 110 30.96 -42.33 -27.61
N MET A 111 31.51 -41.56 -28.55
CA MET A 111 31.54 -40.10 -28.46
C MET A 111 30.12 -39.50 -28.44
N LEU A 112 29.24 -39.96 -29.32
CA LEU A 112 27.85 -39.51 -29.38
C LEU A 112 27.10 -39.80 -28.08
N LYS A 113 27.34 -40.97 -27.47
CA LYS A 113 26.77 -41.33 -26.18
C LYS A 113 27.21 -40.35 -25.08
N ILE A 114 28.50 -40.04 -24.99
CA ILE A 114 29.04 -39.07 -24.02
C ILE A 114 28.44 -37.68 -24.26
N LYS A 115 28.36 -37.24 -25.52
CA LYS A 115 27.79 -35.93 -25.87
C LYS A 115 26.30 -35.84 -25.53
N LEU A 116 25.55 -36.92 -25.74
CA LEU A 116 24.14 -37.01 -25.38
C LEU A 116 23.96 -36.95 -23.86
N GLU A 117 24.76 -37.71 -23.10
CA GLU A 117 24.74 -37.68 -21.63
C GLU A 117 25.12 -36.30 -21.09
N ALA A 118 26.17 -35.67 -21.63
CA ALA A 118 26.56 -34.31 -21.25
C ALA A 118 25.48 -33.27 -21.58
N SER A 119 24.82 -33.38 -22.73
CA SER A 119 23.72 -32.46 -23.10
C SER A 119 22.50 -32.65 -22.20
N ARG A 120 22.18 -33.90 -21.82
CA ARG A 120 21.11 -34.21 -20.87
C ARG A 120 21.43 -33.67 -19.47
N GLU A 121 22.66 -33.86 -18.99
CA GLU A 121 23.09 -33.38 -17.68
C GLU A 121 23.11 -31.85 -17.64
N ALA A 122 23.63 -31.18 -18.68
CA ALA A 122 23.58 -29.72 -18.79
C ALA A 122 22.15 -29.18 -18.80
N GLY A 123 21.22 -29.87 -19.46
CA GLY A 123 19.79 -29.53 -19.44
C GLY A 123 19.16 -29.70 -18.06
N ALA A 124 19.46 -30.80 -17.36
CA ALA A 124 18.98 -31.05 -16.00
C ALA A 124 19.54 -30.03 -15.00
N GLU A 125 20.82 -29.68 -15.12
CA GLU A 125 21.50 -28.65 -14.33
C GLU A 125 20.88 -27.27 -14.57
N ALA A 126 20.60 -26.90 -15.83
CA ALA A 126 19.92 -25.64 -16.15
C ALA A 126 18.54 -25.55 -15.50
N LEU A 127 17.75 -26.64 -15.54
CA LEU A 127 16.45 -26.71 -14.88
C LEU A 127 16.56 -26.60 -13.35
N ARG A 128 17.53 -27.30 -12.73
CA ARG A 128 17.81 -27.19 -11.29
C ARG A 128 18.17 -25.76 -10.89
N ASN A 129 19.04 -25.09 -11.64
CA ASN A 129 19.43 -23.71 -11.41
C ASN A 129 18.28 -22.70 -11.56
N VAL A 130 17.38 -22.91 -12.53
CA VAL A 130 16.19 -22.05 -12.70
C VAL A 130 15.22 -22.28 -11.53
N ALA A 131 14.96 -23.53 -11.15
CA ALA A 131 14.10 -23.85 -10.02
C ALA A 131 14.63 -23.25 -8.71
N GLN A 132 15.92 -23.42 -8.43
CA GLN A 132 16.55 -22.87 -7.23
C GLN A 132 16.43 -21.34 -7.18
N ARG A 133 16.76 -20.64 -8.27
CA ARG A 133 16.63 -19.17 -8.35
C ARG A 133 15.20 -18.69 -8.14
N LEU A 134 14.21 -19.41 -8.68
CA LEU A 134 12.80 -19.09 -8.48
C LEU A 134 12.39 -19.23 -7.01
N PHE A 135 12.81 -20.32 -6.35
CA PHE A 135 12.53 -20.52 -4.92
C PHE A 135 13.21 -19.49 -4.03
N GLU A 136 14.47 -19.17 -4.32
CA GLU A 136 15.22 -18.13 -3.60
C GLU A 136 14.52 -16.78 -3.75
N HIS A 137 14.14 -16.39 -4.98
CA HIS A 137 13.42 -15.14 -5.23
C HIS A 137 12.08 -15.09 -4.50
N TYR A 138 11.28 -16.17 -4.55
CA TYR A 138 10.01 -16.22 -3.82
C TYR A 138 10.22 -16.08 -2.30
N ARG A 139 11.22 -16.78 -1.76
CA ARG A 139 11.56 -16.74 -0.34
C ARG A 139 12.00 -15.34 0.08
N THR A 140 12.93 -14.72 -0.65
CA THR A 140 13.42 -13.37 -0.32
C THR A 140 12.29 -12.35 -0.41
N GLN A 141 11.47 -12.40 -1.47
CA GLN A 141 10.32 -11.51 -1.62
C GLN A 141 9.29 -11.69 -0.49
N SER A 142 8.99 -12.92 -0.09
CA SER A 142 8.09 -13.20 1.03
C SER A 142 8.65 -12.69 2.36
N GLU A 143 9.94 -12.90 2.62
CA GLU A 143 10.61 -12.41 3.83
C GLU A 143 10.66 -10.88 3.88
N GLU A 144 10.89 -10.23 2.74
CA GLU A 144 10.91 -8.76 2.62
C GLU A 144 9.52 -8.17 2.88
N GLU A 145 8.46 -8.71 2.27
CA GLU A 145 7.09 -8.25 2.51
C GLU A 145 6.65 -8.49 3.96
N ARG A 146 7.04 -9.63 4.55
CA ARG A 146 6.81 -9.88 5.99
C ARG A 146 7.52 -8.84 6.85
N LYS A 147 8.77 -8.49 6.53
CA LYS A 147 9.54 -7.47 7.25
C LYS A 147 8.89 -6.09 7.11
N LYS A 148 8.55 -5.67 5.90
CA LYS A 148 7.82 -4.40 5.65
C LYS A 148 6.52 -4.33 6.45
N HIS A 149 5.77 -5.43 6.52
CA HIS A 149 4.54 -5.48 7.31
C HIS A 149 4.82 -5.34 8.83
N GLN A 150 5.86 -6.01 9.34
CA GLN A 150 6.28 -5.87 10.74
C GLN A 150 6.73 -4.44 11.06
N ASP A 151 7.54 -3.83 10.19
CA ASP A 151 8.01 -2.46 10.33
C ASP A 151 6.83 -1.47 10.30
N SER A 152 5.88 -1.66 9.38
CA SER A 152 4.65 -0.85 9.31
C SER A 152 3.79 -0.98 10.56
N LYS A 153 3.66 -2.19 11.12
CA LYS A 153 2.96 -2.44 12.38
C LYS A 153 3.64 -1.73 13.56
N HIS A 154 4.97 -1.81 13.64
CA HIS A 154 5.73 -1.12 14.68
C HIS A 154 5.60 0.41 14.54
N LEU A 155 5.72 0.95 13.33
CA LEU A 155 5.54 2.38 13.08
C LEU A 155 4.14 2.87 13.49
N LEU A 156 3.10 2.10 13.15
CA LEU A 156 1.73 2.41 13.57
C LEU A 156 1.58 2.38 15.10
N GLN A 157 2.21 1.43 15.78
CA GLN A 157 2.18 1.33 17.23
C GLN A 157 2.88 2.52 17.91
N VAL A 158 4.04 2.92 17.40
CA VAL A 158 4.77 4.11 17.90
C VAL A 158 3.94 5.37 17.68
N ASN A 159 3.39 5.56 16.47
CA ASN A 159 2.54 6.71 16.17
C ASN A 159 1.31 6.77 17.09
N LYS A 160 0.66 5.62 17.32
CA LYS A 160 -0.46 5.53 18.27
C LYS A 160 -0.04 6.01 19.66
N LEU A 161 1.08 5.53 20.19
CA LEU A 161 1.56 5.91 21.52
C LEU A 161 1.91 7.40 21.61
N GLU A 162 2.55 7.96 20.58
CA GLU A 162 2.85 9.40 20.49
C GLU A 162 1.57 10.25 20.53
N LYS A 163 0.53 9.84 19.78
CA LYS A 163 -0.76 10.52 19.77
C LYS A 163 -1.48 10.41 21.11
N GLU A 164 -1.42 9.25 21.77
CA GLU A 164 -1.97 9.06 23.11
C GLU A 164 -1.25 9.95 24.15
N GLN A 165 0.07 10.05 24.08
CA GLN A 165 0.85 10.92 24.96
C GLN A 165 0.53 12.40 24.74
N ALA A 166 0.44 12.83 23.48
CA ALA A 166 0.05 14.20 23.15
C ALA A 166 -1.37 14.53 23.67
N LEU A 167 -2.32 13.59 23.53
CA LEU A 167 -3.67 13.75 24.07
C LEU A 167 -3.63 13.90 25.60
N LYS A 168 -2.84 13.08 26.29
CA LYS A 168 -2.67 13.17 27.75
C LYS A 168 -2.16 14.55 28.17
N GLN A 169 -1.12 15.06 27.50
CA GLN A 169 -0.60 16.41 27.76
C GLN A 169 -1.66 17.50 27.51
N HIS A 170 -2.48 17.37 26.46
CA HIS A 170 -3.57 18.30 26.21
C HIS A 170 -4.64 18.27 27.31
N VAL A 171 -4.99 17.08 27.83
CA VAL A 171 -5.92 16.94 28.96
C VAL A 171 -5.34 17.58 30.23
N GLU A 172 -4.06 17.34 30.53
CA GLU A 172 -3.38 17.98 31.68
C GLU A 172 -3.39 19.51 31.55
N ASN A 173 -3.10 20.05 30.36
CA ASN A 173 -3.16 21.49 30.11
C ASN A 173 -4.58 22.06 30.26
N LEU A 174 -5.61 21.34 29.79
CA LEU A 174 -7.01 21.74 29.96
C LEU A 174 -7.41 21.78 31.43
N ASN A 175 -6.98 20.78 32.22
CA ASN A 175 -7.23 20.77 33.67
C ASN A 175 -6.57 21.97 34.36
N GLN A 176 -5.32 22.30 34.02
CA GLN A 176 -4.65 23.49 34.55
C GLN A 176 -5.37 24.80 34.20
N VAL A 177 -5.91 24.90 32.98
CA VAL A 177 -6.71 26.07 32.56
C VAL A 177 -8.03 26.12 33.33
N ALA A 178 -8.68 24.99 33.57
CA ALA A 178 -9.91 24.89 34.36
C ALA A 178 -9.69 25.30 35.83
N GLU A 179 -8.62 24.81 36.47
CA GLU A 179 -8.24 25.20 37.82
C GLU A 179 -7.96 26.70 37.94
N LYS A 180 -7.21 27.28 36.99
CA LYS A 180 -6.96 28.72 36.94
C LYS A 180 -8.25 29.52 36.75
N LEU A 181 -9.19 29.01 35.96
CA LEU A 181 -10.48 29.65 35.74
C LEU A 181 -11.32 29.66 37.03
N GLU A 182 -11.36 28.54 37.76
CA GLU A 182 -12.04 28.43 39.04
C GLU A 182 -11.43 29.36 40.09
N GLU A 183 -10.10 29.43 40.17
CA GLU A 183 -9.39 30.36 41.06
C GLU A 183 -9.75 31.82 40.74
N LYS A 184 -9.76 32.20 39.46
CA LYS A 184 -10.17 33.55 39.04
C LYS A 184 -11.63 33.83 39.36
N HIS A 185 -12.51 32.85 39.23
CA HIS A 185 -13.91 32.97 39.62
C HIS A 185 -14.06 33.22 41.13
N ARG A 186 -13.30 32.49 41.96
CA ARG A 186 -13.26 32.71 43.41
C ARG A 186 -12.78 34.13 43.75
N GLN A 187 -11.71 34.59 43.12
CA GLN A 187 -11.18 35.96 43.29
C GLN A 187 -12.21 37.03 42.94
N ILE A 188 -12.98 36.84 41.86
CA ILE A 188 -14.09 37.73 41.47
C ILE A 188 -15.14 37.78 42.58
N THR A 189 -15.60 36.62 43.07
CA THR A 189 -16.61 36.56 44.14
C THR A 189 -16.12 37.25 45.42
N GLU A 190 -14.85 37.07 45.81
CA GLU A 190 -14.26 37.73 46.97
C GLU A 190 -14.21 39.26 46.81
N LEU A 191 -13.78 39.75 45.65
CA LEU A 191 -13.74 41.19 45.34
C LEU A 191 -15.13 41.81 45.27
N GLU A 192 -16.10 41.14 44.67
CA GLU A 192 -17.51 41.58 44.64
C GLU A 192 -18.08 41.70 46.07
N ASN A 193 -17.77 40.74 46.94
CA ASN A 193 -18.17 40.78 48.34
C ASN A 193 -17.50 41.93 49.10
N LEU A 194 -16.22 42.20 48.84
CA LEU A 194 -15.50 43.33 49.44
C LEU A 194 -16.10 44.67 49.02
N VAL A 195 -16.28 44.88 47.72
CA VAL A 195 -16.86 46.10 47.15
C VAL A 195 -18.25 46.34 47.70
N ARG A 196 -19.09 45.30 47.76
CA ARG A 196 -20.44 45.39 48.35
C ARG A 196 -20.43 45.86 49.81
N ARG A 197 -19.54 45.31 50.65
CA ARG A 197 -19.42 45.75 52.06
C ARG A 197 -18.97 47.20 52.17
N MET A 198 -18.03 47.62 51.34
CA MET A 198 -17.57 49.02 51.30
C MET A 198 -18.67 49.97 50.83
N GLU A 199 -19.52 49.55 49.88
CA GLU A 199 -20.67 50.34 49.43
C GLU A 199 -21.75 50.47 50.52
N GLU A 200 -21.97 49.42 51.32
CA GLU A 200 -22.85 49.45 52.49
C GLU A 200 -22.31 50.40 53.58
N GLU A 201 -21.01 50.35 53.86
CA GLU A 201 -20.35 51.26 54.79
C GLU A 201 -20.46 52.71 54.32
N LYS A 202 -20.19 52.99 53.05
CA LYS A 202 -20.36 54.31 52.43
C LYS A 202 -21.78 54.82 52.61
N ARG A 203 -22.80 53.97 52.39
CA ARG A 203 -24.22 54.31 52.57
C ARG A 203 -24.52 54.68 54.03
N THR A 204 -23.93 53.93 54.97
CA THR A 204 -24.06 54.18 56.41
C THR A 204 -23.42 55.51 56.83
N LEU A 205 -22.21 55.81 56.34
CA LEU A 205 -21.51 57.07 56.60
C LEU A 205 -22.27 58.27 56.01
N LEU A 206 -22.81 58.14 54.80
CA LEU A 206 -23.67 59.16 54.19
C LEU A 206 -24.92 59.43 55.04
N GLY A 207 -25.58 58.37 55.53
CA GLY A 207 -26.72 58.51 56.44
C GLY A 207 -26.38 59.25 57.73
N LYS A 208 -25.25 58.91 58.37
CA LYS A 208 -24.76 59.63 59.56
C LYS A 208 -24.47 61.10 59.28
N LYS A 209 -23.80 61.38 58.16
CA LYS A 209 -23.48 62.74 57.74
C LYS A 209 -24.76 63.58 57.57
N LEU A 210 -25.77 63.05 56.87
CA LEU A 210 -27.05 63.72 56.68
C LEU A 210 -27.77 64.00 58.00
N ALA A 211 -27.72 63.07 58.96
CA ALA A 211 -28.31 63.27 60.29
C ALA A 211 -27.62 64.39 61.09
N LEU A 212 -26.29 64.51 60.98
CA LEU A 212 -25.54 65.61 61.60
C LEU A 212 -25.80 66.95 60.91
N GLU A 213 -25.93 66.97 59.58
CA GLU A 213 -26.31 68.16 58.82
C GLU A 213 -27.70 68.68 59.22
N ASP A 214 -28.68 67.78 59.38
CA ASP A 214 -30.03 68.12 59.87
C ASP A 214 -29.98 68.68 61.30
N ARG A 215 -29.23 68.03 62.20
CA ARG A 215 -29.03 68.52 63.58
C ARG A 215 -28.35 69.90 63.61
N LEU A 216 -27.38 70.14 62.73
CA LEU A 216 -26.70 71.43 62.59
C LEU A 216 -27.68 72.52 62.09
N LEU A 217 -28.57 72.19 61.14
CA LEU A 217 -29.63 73.09 60.68
C LEU A 217 -30.60 73.46 61.82
N GLN A 218 -31.04 72.47 62.60
CA GLN A 218 -31.92 72.68 63.76
C GLN A 218 -31.24 73.58 64.81
N LEU A 219 -29.98 73.33 65.16
CA LEU A 219 -29.21 74.14 66.12
C LEU A 219 -28.97 75.58 65.65
N LYS A 220 -28.80 75.80 64.33
CA LYS A 220 -28.68 77.15 63.74
C LYS A 220 -30.00 77.93 63.76
N SER A 221 -31.15 77.23 63.77
CA SER A 221 -32.47 77.85 63.89
C SER A 221 -32.86 78.20 65.33
N GLY A 222 -32.20 77.60 66.34
CA GLY A 222 -32.32 77.95 67.75
C GLY A 222 -31.22 78.90 68.22
N ALA A 223 -31.47 79.72 69.25
CA ALA A 223 -30.50 80.69 69.80
C ALA A 223 -29.35 80.04 70.62
N THR A 224 -28.83 78.89 70.17
CA THR A 224 -27.98 78.00 70.97
C THR A 224 -26.51 77.96 70.54
N CYS A 225 -25.65 77.91 71.57
CA CYS A 225 -24.20 77.65 71.66
C CYS A 225 -23.39 77.45 70.35
N ALA A 226 -22.55 78.44 70.01
CA ALA A 226 -21.63 78.39 68.86
C ALA A 226 -20.63 77.22 68.88
N LYS A 227 -20.19 76.76 70.07
CA LYS A 227 -19.23 75.64 70.20
C LYS A 227 -19.81 74.32 69.68
N SER A 228 -21.05 73.99 70.07
CA SER A 228 -21.72 72.76 69.63
C SER A 228 -21.94 72.71 68.11
N CYS A 229 -22.19 73.87 67.47
CA CYS A 229 -22.29 73.95 66.01
C CYS A 229 -20.93 73.73 65.33
N GLN A 230 -19.85 74.26 65.92
CA GLN A 230 -18.49 74.10 65.41
C GLN A 230 -18.01 72.65 65.52
N ASP A 231 -18.31 71.97 66.64
CA ASP A 231 -18.01 70.55 66.85
C ASP A 231 -18.74 69.66 65.82
N LEU A 232 -20.04 69.90 65.60
CA LEU A 232 -20.81 69.19 64.56
C LEU A 232 -20.25 69.44 63.15
N GLN A 233 -19.83 70.66 62.85
CA GLN A 233 -19.27 71.00 61.55
C GLN A 233 -17.89 70.35 61.33
N MET A 234 -17.11 70.18 62.39
CA MET A 234 -15.87 69.40 62.36
C MET A 234 -16.17 67.92 62.09
N GLU A 235 -17.15 67.32 62.79
CA GLU A 235 -17.55 65.92 62.58
C GLU A 235 -18.07 65.67 61.16
N ILE A 236 -18.87 66.57 60.61
CA ILE A 236 -19.33 66.52 59.21
C ILE A 236 -18.15 66.57 58.23
N SER A 237 -17.13 67.39 58.51
CA SER A 237 -15.93 67.49 57.66
C SER A 237 -15.10 66.19 57.69
N ILE A 238 -14.95 65.59 58.87
CA ILE A 238 -14.28 64.28 59.03
C ILE A 238 -15.04 63.18 58.27
N LEU A 239 -16.38 63.14 58.40
CA LEU A 239 -17.20 62.16 57.66
C LEU A 239 -17.10 62.38 56.14
N GLN A 240 -17.07 63.64 55.68
CA GLN A 240 -16.91 63.96 54.27
C GLN A 240 -15.56 63.42 53.73
N GLU A 241 -14.48 63.58 54.49
CA GLU A 241 -13.16 63.06 54.15
C GLU A 241 -13.15 61.53 54.14
N GLN A 242 -13.71 60.87 55.16
CA GLN A 242 -13.85 59.41 55.21
C GLN A 242 -14.65 58.85 54.01
N ILE A 243 -15.77 59.49 53.66
CA ILE A 243 -16.56 59.12 52.49
C ILE A 243 -15.75 59.29 51.20
N SER A 244 -14.96 60.36 51.08
CA SER A 244 -14.13 60.62 49.90
C SER A 244 -13.02 59.58 49.75
N HIS A 245 -12.34 59.22 50.85
CA HIS A 245 -11.34 58.14 50.84
C HIS A 245 -11.97 56.79 50.49
N LEU A 246 -13.10 56.44 51.12
CA LEU A 246 -13.77 55.17 50.84
C LEU A 246 -14.23 55.09 49.39
N GLN A 247 -14.71 56.19 48.80
CA GLN A 247 -15.02 56.26 47.37
C GLN A 247 -13.82 55.97 46.48
N PHE A 248 -12.65 56.51 46.81
CA PHE A 248 -11.42 56.25 46.05
C PHE A 248 -11.01 54.77 46.12
N VAL A 249 -11.07 54.15 47.30
CA VAL A 249 -10.76 52.72 47.45
C VAL A 249 -11.80 51.86 46.73
N ILE A 250 -13.09 52.20 46.79
CA ILE A 250 -14.12 51.49 46.02
C ILE A 250 -13.81 51.56 44.52
N HIS A 251 -13.41 52.73 44.01
CA HIS A 251 -13.07 52.90 42.60
C HIS A 251 -11.87 52.03 42.18
N SER A 252 -10.79 51.99 42.98
CA SER A 252 -9.64 51.15 42.67
C SER A 252 -9.98 49.65 42.73
N GLN A 253 -10.81 49.22 43.68
CA GLN A 253 -11.27 47.83 43.76
C GLN A 253 -12.17 47.45 42.57
N HIS A 254 -13.06 48.35 42.12
CA HIS A 254 -13.83 48.14 40.89
C HIS A 254 -12.92 48.00 39.66
N GLN A 255 -11.84 48.79 39.57
CA GLN A 255 -10.88 48.68 38.48
C GLN A 255 -10.14 47.33 38.49
N ASN A 256 -9.73 46.87 39.67
CA ASN A 256 -9.12 45.54 39.84
C ASN A 256 -10.09 44.42 39.44
N LEU A 257 -11.34 44.50 39.91
CA LEU A 257 -12.40 43.53 39.56
C LEU A 257 -12.60 43.44 38.04
N ARG A 258 -12.66 44.59 37.35
CA ARG A 258 -12.74 44.63 35.88
C ARG A 258 -11.56 43.92 35.20
N SER A 259 -10.34 44.12 35.71
CA SER A 259 -9.15 43.45 35.18
C SER A 259 -9.24 41.93 35.33
N VAL A 260 -9.65 41.42 36.50
CA VAL A 260 -9.80 39.98 36.75
C VAL A 260 -10.93 39.38 35.90
N ILE A 261 -12.05 40.09 35.72
CA ILE A 261 -13.13 39.69 34.81
C ILE A 261 -12.61 39.58 33.37
N GLN A 262 -11.82 40.54 32.91
CA GLN A 262 -11.25 40.52 31.56
C GLN A 262 -10.29 39.33 31.37
N GLU A 263 -9.45 39.02 32.37
CA GLU A 263 -8.60 37.81 32.35
C GLU A 263 -9.45 36.53 32.26
N MET A 264 -10.51 36.42 33.07
CA MET A 264 -11.45 35.29 33.05
C MET A 264 -12.14 35.13 31.70
N GLU A 265 -12.59 36.23 31.08
CA GLU A 265 -13.17 36.23 29.74
C GLU A 265 -12.17 35.77 28.68
N GLY A 266 -10.90 36.18 28.80
CA GLY A 266 -9.80 35.70 27.95
C GLY A 266 -9.62 34.19 28.04
N LEU A 267 -9.56 33.64 29.25
CA LEU A 267 -9.47 32.19 29.48
C LEU A 267 -10.69 31.45 28.92
N LYS A 268 -11.90 31.98 29.15
CA LYS A 268 -13.15 31.42 28.60
C LYS A 268 -13.16 31.38 27.07
N ASN A 269 -12.64 32.42 26.42
CA ASN A 269 -12.54 32.45 24.96
C ASN A 269 -11.49 31.45 24.44
N ASN A 270 -10.37 31.28 25.14
CA ASN A 270 -9.39 30.25 24.82
C ASN A 270 -9.99 28.85 24.93
N LEU A 271 -10.74 28.58 26.00
CA LEU A 271 -11.45 27.31 26.19
C LEU A 271 -12.42 27.03 25.04
N LYS A 272 -13.25 28.01 24.66
CA LYS A 272 -14.14 27.90 23.49
C LYS A 272 -13.39 27.63 22.18
N GLU A 273 -12.19 28.16 22.02
CA GLU A 273 -11.36 27.87 20.85
C GLU A 273 -10.85 26.43 20.87
N GLN A 274 -10.41 25.93 22.03
CA GLN A 274 -10.04 24.52 22.20
C GLN A 274 -11.22 23.60 21.93
N ASP A 275 -12.43 23.92 22.42
CA ASP A 275 -13.64 23.14 22.14
C ASP A 275 -13.92 23.02 20.63
N LYS A 276 -13.76 24.12 19.87
CA LYS A 276 -13.87 24.09 18.40
C LYS A 276 -12.80 23.20 17.76
N ARG A 277 -11.57 23.23 18.27
CA ARG A 277 -10.49 22.36 17.78
C ARG A 277 -10.79 20.89 18.08
N ILE A 278 -11.34 20.58 19.26
CA ILE A 278 -11.77 19.24 19.65
C ILE A 278 -12.85 18.74 18.70
N GLU A 279 -13.90 19.52 18.42
CA GLU A 279 -14.95 19.13 17.47
C GLU A 279 -14.39 18.90 16.06
N ASN A 280 -13.52 19.78 15.55
CA ASN A 280 -12.86 19.58 14.26
C ASN A 280 -12.02 18.28 14.21
N LEU A 281 -11.31 17.95 15.30
CA LEU A 281 -10.52 16.72 15.40
C LEU A 281 -11.43 15.49 15.47
N LYS A 282 -12.54 15.57 16.21
CA LYS A 282 -13.55 14.52 16.31
C LYS A 282 -14.20 14.22 14.96
N GLU A 283 -14.51 15.23 14.16
CA GLU A 283 -14.97 15.06 12.78
C GLU A 283 -13.93 14.32 11.92
N LYS A 284 -12.64 14.71 12.01
CA LYS A 284 -11.56 14.01 11.30
C LYS A 284 -11.42 12.55 11.73
N VAL A 285 -11.53 12.27 13.03
CA VAL A 285 -11.51 10.90 13.57
C VAL A 285 -12.69 10.10 13.00
N ASN A 286 -13.90 10.66 12.99
CA ASN A 286 -15.07 9.99 12.43
C ASN A 286 -14.90 9.64 10.94
N VAL A 287 -14.34 10.57 10.14
CA VAL A 287 -14.03 10.32 8.72
C VAL A 287 -12.99 9.20 8.57
N LEU A 288 -11.90 9.25 9.34
CA LEU A 288 -10.86 8.22 9.31
C LEU A 288 -11.38 6.86 9.78
N GLU A 289 -12.23 6.81 10.80
CA GLU A 289 -12.89 5.58 11.25
C GLU A 289 -13.79 4.99 10.18
N ALA A 290 -14.55 5.81 9.47
CA ALA A 290 -15.39 5.36 8.35
C ALA A 290 -14.53 4.78 7.22
N GLN A 291 -13.45 5.47 6.83
CA GLN A 291 -12.48 4.97 5.84
C GLN A 291 -11.81 3.66 6.29
N ASN A 292 -11.46 3.55 7.58
CA ASN A 292 -10.86 2.33 8.11
C ASN A 292 -11.86 1.16 8.09
N LYS A 293 -13.13 1.39 8.45
CA LYS A 293 -14.20 0.38 8.31
C LYS A 293 -14.37 -0.06 6.87
N GLU A 294 -14.36 0.87 5.91
CA GLU A 294 -14.44 0.56 4.48
C GLU A 294 -13.25 -0.27 3.99
N LEU A 295 -12.02 0.12 4.36
CA LEU A 295 -10.81 -0.63 4.03
C LEU A 295 -10.82 -2.02 4.65
N LYS A 296 -11.25 -2.14 5.91
CA LYS A 296 -11.39 -3.43 6.60
C LYS A 296 -12.40 -4.33 5.89
N MET A 297 -13.52 -3.79 5.43
CA MET A 297 -14.50 -4.52 4.61
C MET A 297 -13.91 -4.95 3.25
N LYS A 298 -13.17 -4.07 2.57
CA LYS A 298 -12.48 -4.39 1.30
C LYS A 298 -11.43 -5.50 1.48
N VAL A 299 -10.68 -5.46 2.58
CA VAL A 299 -9.72 -6.52 2.92
C VAL A 299 -10.45 -7.83 3.21
N ALA A 300 -11.52 -7.80 4.02
CA ALA A 300 -12.35 -8.96 4.31
C ALA A 300 -12.89 -9.60 3.01
N LEU A 301 -13.48 -8.80 2.12
CA LEU A 301 -13.95 -9.25 0.79
C LEU A 301 -12.84 -9.89 -0.05
N ARG A 302 -11.61 -9.35 -0.01
CA ARG A 302 -10.47 -9.92 -0.74
C ARG A 302 -9.92 -11.20 -0.11
N SER A 303 -10.01 -11.34 1.21
CA SER A 303 -9.63 -12.56 1.92
C SER A 303 -10.70 -13.66 1.87
N GLU A 304 -11.97 -13.26 1.71
CA GLU A 304 -13.13 -14.14 1.67
C GLU A 304 -13.50 -14.56 0.24
N ALA A 305 -13.08 -13.79 -0.77
CA ALA A 305 -12.99 -14.28 -2.14
C ALA A 305 -12.08 -15.51 -2.14
N PRO A 306 -12.62 -16.72 -2.37
CA PRO A 306 -11.77 -17.89 -2.49
C PRO A 306 -10.84 -17.65 -3.67
N ALA A 307 -9.67 -18.27 -3.64
CA ALA A 307 -8.93 -18.58 -4.86
C ALA A 307 -9.82 -19.48 -5.72
N THR A 308 -10.85 -18.90 -6.34
CA THR A 308 -11.71 -19.58 -7.29
C THR A 308 -10.80 -19.84 -8.46
N MET A 309 -10.27 -21.06 -8.51
CA MET A 309 -9.78 -21.68 -9.72
C MET A 309 -10.95 -21.70 -10.72
N VAL A 310 -11.25 -20.56 -11.33
CA VAL A 310 -12.10 -20.50 -12.50
C VAL A 310 -11.15 -20.66 -13.66
N SER A 311 -10.97 -21.92 -14.07
CA SER A 311 -10.63 -22.22 -15.46
C SER A 311 -11.53 -21.37 -16.34
N ARG A 312 -10.94 -20.34 -16.95
CA ARG A 312 -11.60 -19.46 -17.90
C ARG A 312 -11.86 -20.26 -19.17
N ALA A 313 -12.89 -21.08 -19.17
CA ALA A 313 -13.41 -21.69 -20.39
C ALA A 313 -13.91 -20.55 -21.28
N VAL A 314 -13.29 -20.42 -22.45
CA VAL A 314 -13.65 -19.48 -23.50
C VAL A 314 -15.05 -19.84 -23.98
N SER A 315 -16.04 -19.02 -23.63
CA SER A 315 -17.38 -19.07 -24.19
C SER A 315 -17.33 -18.52 -25.61
N THR A 316 -17.24 -19.39 -26.61
CA THR A 316 -17.46 -19.03 -28.01
C THR A 316 -18.96 -18.96 -28.28
N SER A 317 -19.58 -17.82 -27.97
CA SER A 317 -20.95 -17.54 -28.44
C SER A 317 -20.91 -17.06 -29.89
N GLU A 318 -21.32 -17.95 -30.78
CA GLU A 318 -22.07 -17.71 -32.03
C GLU A 318 -21.95 -16.32 -32.67
N LEU A 319 -20.89 -16.10 -33.46
CA LEU A 319 -20.93 -15.14 -34.55
C LEU A 319 -21.31 -15.88 -35.82
N LYS A 320 -22.57 -15.69 -36.22
CA LYS A 320 -23.08 -16.03 -37.56
C LYS A 320 -22.24 -15.30 -38.60
N THR A 321 -21.37 -16.02 -39.29
CA THR A 321 -20.84 -15.60 -40.60
C THR A 321 -21.53 -16.45 -41.65
N GLU A 322 -22.49 -15.83 -42.33
CA GLU A 322 -23.08 -16.33 -43.55
C GLU A 322 -22.00 -16.76 -44.55
N GLY A 323 -22.00 -18.04 -44.88
CA GLY A 323 -21.87 -18.53 -46.25
C GLY A 323 -20.61 -18.22 -47.06
N ILE A 324 -19.48 -17.80 -46.49
CA ILE A 324 -18.27 -17.55 -47.28
C ILE A 324 -17.13 -18.46 -46.83
N SER A 325 -16.90 -19.51 -47.63
CA SER A 325 -15.77 -20.42 -47.50
C SER A 325 -14.44 -19.65 -47.58
N PRO A 326 -13.51 -19.81 -46.63
CA PRO A 326 -12.22 -19.10 -46.57
C PRO A 326 -11.29 -19.31 -47.77
N TYR A 327 -11.64 -20.22 -48.69
CA TYR A 327 -10.80 -20.60 -49.83
C TYR A 327 -11.05 -19.78 -51.11
N LEU A 328 -12.01 -18.86 -51.11
CA LEU A 328 -12.37 -18.06 -52.29
C LEU A 328 -11.27 -17.07 -52.73
N MET A 329 -10.39 -16.62 -51.82
CA MET A 329 -9.26 -15.76 -52.18
C MET A 329 -8.17 -16.50 -52.98
N LEU A 330 -8.05 -17.82 -52.84
CA LEU A 330 -7.03 -18.61 -53.53
C LEU A 330 -7.37 -18.88 -55.00
N ILE A 331 -8.66 -18.77 -55.38
CA ILE A 331 -9.12 -19.00 -56.75
C ILE A 331 -8.83 -17.79 -57.66
N ARG A 332 -8.58 -16.60 -57.09
CA ARG A 332 -8.31 -15.37 -57.86
C ARG A 332 -6.84 -15.15 -58.25
N LEU A 333 -5.93 -16.02 -57.81
CA LEU A 333 -4.48 -15.89 -58.08
C LEU A 333 -3.97 -16.82 -59.20
N ARG A 334 -4.88 -17.42 -59.97
CA ARG A 334 -4.55 -18.14 -61.21
C ARG A 334 -5.19 -17.46 -62.41
N LYS A 335 -4.50 -16.48 -62.97
CA LYS A 335 -4.48 -16.17 -64.41
C LYS A 335 -3.10 -15.69 -64.78
#